data_AF-A0A259RPK9-F1
#
_entry.id   AF-A0A259RPK9-F1
#
_cell.length_a   1.000
_cell.length_b   1.000
_cell.length_c   1.000
_cell.angle_alpha   90.00
_cell.angle_beta   90.00
_cell.angle_gamma   90.00
#
_symmetry.space_group_name_H-M   'P 1'
#
loop_
_entity.id
_entity.type
_entity.pdbx_description
1 polymer ?
#
loop_
_entity_poly.entity_id
_entity_poly.type
_entity_poly.pdbx_seq_one_letter_code
_entity_poly.pdbx_strand_id
1 'polypeptide(L)' 'MSSFENIAPEELQGRLNEVLLIDVRGPSETARGIIQGAKLIPLHLVP' A
#
# COMPACT_ATOMS: atom_id res chain seq x y z
N MET A 1 3.79 14.58 17.80
CA MET A 1 4.12 14.35 16.37
C MET A 1 3.60 12.97 16.03
N SER A 2 2.60 12.86 15.15
CA SER A 2 2.16 11.56 14.65
C SER A 2 3.25 10.99 13.75
N SER A 3 3.56 9.70 13.89
CA SER A 3 4.58 8.99 13.09
C SER A 3 4.12 8.62 11.68
N PHE A 4 2.92 9.06 11.29
CA PHE A 4 2.31 8.79 10.00
C PHE A 4 1.47 9.99 9.56
N GLU A 5 1.27 10.07 8.25
CA GLU A 5 0.44 11.07 7.58
C GLU A 5 -0.45 10.35 6.55
N ASN A 6 -1.62 10.93 6.29
CA ASN A 6 -2.50 10.44 5.25
C ASN A 6 -2.13 11.10 3.91
N ILE A 7 -2.32 10.38 2.81
CA ILE A 7 -2.07 10.87 1.44
C ILE A 7 -3.31 10.59 0.57
N ALA A 8 -3.62 11.53 -0.34
CA ALA A 8 -4.67 11.34 -1.33
C ALA A 8 -4.17 10.51 -2.53
N PRO A 9 -5.03 9.74 -3.22
CA PRO A 9 -4.63 8.93 -4.38
C PRO A 9 -3.97 9.74 -5.50
N GLU A 10 -4.44 10.96 -5.75
CA GLU A 10 -3.93 11.85 -6.81
C GLU A 10 -2.50 12.33 -6.50
N GLU A 11 -2.21 12.60 -5.22
CA GLU A 11 -0.88 12.96 -4.76
C GLU A 11 0.07 11.76 -4.81
N LEU A 12 -0.40 10.58 -4.41
CA LEU A 12 0.37 9.34 -4.45
C LEU A 12 0.83 9.02 -5.88
N GLN A 13 -0.01 9.27 -6.90
CA GLN A 13 0.29 8.99 -8.30
C GLN A 13 1.61 9.63 -8.76
N GLY A 14 1.89 10.87 -8.33
CA GLY A 14 3.13 11.59 -8.65
C GLY A 14 4.36 11.09 -7.90
N ARG A 15 4.17 10.29 -6.85
CA ARG A 15 5.21 9.87 -5.90
C ARG A 15 5.46 8.36 -5.90
N LEU A 16 4.81 7.59 -6.79
CA LEU A 16 4.93 6.12 -6.86
C LEU A 16 6.38 5.63 -7.01
N ASN A 17 7.28 6.45 -7.56
CA ASN A 17 8.71 6.12 -7.71
C ASN A 17 9.56 6.49 -6.48
N GLU A 18 8.99 7.21 -5.50
CA GLU A 18 9.68 7.70 -4.30
C GLU A 18 9.35 6.87 -3.06
N VAL A 19 8.28 6.07 -3.12
CA VAL A 19 7.74 5.33 -1.98
C VAL A 19 7.72 3.84 -2.25
N LEU A 20 7.80 3.07 -1.17
CA LEU A 20 7.47 1.66 -1.21
C LEU A 20 5.98 1.49 -0.87
N LEU A 21 5.19 1.09 -1.85
CA LEU A 21 3.76 0.82 -1.64
C LEU A 21 3.58 -0.60 -1.09
N ILE A 22 2.95 -0.70 0.09
CA ILE A 22 2.65 -1.98 0.76
C ILE A 22 1.14 -2.19 0.80
N ASP A 23 0.68 -3.32 0.29
CA ASP A 23 -0.71 -3.77 0.41
C ASP A 23 -0.80 -4.78 1.55
N VAL A 24 -1.57 -4.44 2.58
CA VAL A 24 -1.70 -5.23 3.81
C VAL A 24 -2.94 -6.13 3.85
N ARG A 25 -3.69 -6.19 2.74
CA ARG A 25 -4.93 -6.96 2.60
C ARG A 25 -4.67 -8.47 2.44
N GLY A 26 -5.73 -9.26 2.48
CA GLY A 26 -5.66 -10.71 2.26
C GLY A 26 -5.71 -11.13 0.78
N PRO A 27 -5.37 -12.40 0.45
CA PRO A 27 -5.35 -12.89 -0.94
C PRO A 27 -6.68 -12.72 -1.70
N SER A 28 -7.82 -12.92 -1.04
CA SER A 28 -9.15 -12.77 -1.66
C SER A 28 -9.49 -11.33 -2.05
N GLU A 29 -8.84 -10.34 -1.43
CA GLU A 29 -8.99 -8.93 -1.76
C GLU A 29 -8.05 -8.53 -2.89
N THR A 30 -6.78 -8.96 -2.83
CA THR A 30 -5.78 -8.64 -3.87
C THR A 30 -6.05 -9.35 -5.19
N ALA A 31 -6.69 -10.52 -5.18
CA ALA A 31 -7.17 -11.20 -6.39
C ALA A 31 -8.18 -10.36 -7.20
N ARG A 32 -8.86 -9.38 -6.58
CA ARG A 32 -9.79 -8.46 -7.26
C ARG A 32 -9.11 -7.25 -7.89
N GLY A 33 -7.83 -7.02 -7.58
CA GLY A 33 -7.07 -5.90 -8.09
C GLY A 33 -6.10 -5.34 -7.06
N ILE A 34 -4.95 -4.89 -7.55
CA ILE A 34 -3.90 -4.24 -6.78
C ILE A 34 -3.43 -2.98 -7.51
N ILE A 35 -2.80 -2.07 -6.77
CA ILE A 35 -2.03 -0.99 -7.37
C ILE A 35 -0.74 -1.62 -7.92
N GLN A 36 -0.44 -1.37 -9.19
CA GLN A 36 0.77 -1.89 -9.83
C GLN A 36 2.02 -1.44 -9.06
N GLY A 37 2.93 -2.38 -8.77
CA GLY A 37 4.15 -2.11 -8.00
C GLY A 37 3.99 -2.23 -6.47
N ALA A 38 2.76 -2.40 -5.96
CA ALA A 38 2.56 -2.68 -4.54
C ALA A 38 3.12 -4.06 -4.16
N LYS A 39 3.83 -4.13 -3.02
CA LYS A 39 4.24 -5.39 -2.40
C LYS A 39 3.16 -5.87 -1.44
N LEU A 40 2.78 -7.14 -1.54
CA LEU A 40 1.81 -7.75 -0.65
C LEU A 40 2.49 -8.21 0.64
N ILE A 41 2.12 -7.60 1.77
CA ILE A 41 2.53 -8.01 3.12
C ILE A 41 1.27 -8.02 4.00
N PRO A 42 0.48 -9.12 3.99
CA PRO A 42 -0.74 -9.22 4.76
C PRO A 42 -0.48 -8.92 6.25
N LEU A 43 -1.33 -8.08 6.85
CA LEU A 43 -1.08 -7.57 8.20
C LEU A 43 -0.89 -8.68 9.24
N HIS A 44 -1.61 -9.79 9.10
CA HIS A 44 -1.53 -10.94 10.01
C HIS A 44 -0.21 -11.72 9.93
N LEU A 45 0.68 -11.39 9.00
CA LEU A 45 2.03 -11.97 8.88
C LEU A 45 3.12 -11.04 9.47
N VAL A 46 2.75 -9.84 9.91
CA VAL A 46 3.67 -8.88 10.53
C VAL A 46 3.66 -9.12 12.05
N PRO A 47 4.84 -9.28 12.69
CA PRO A 47 4.98 -9.60 14.11
C PRO A 47 4.49 -8.49 15.06
#